data_AF-A0A6S6VTH2-F1
#
_entry.id   AF-A0A6S6VTH2-F1
#
_cell.length_a   1.000
_cell.length_b   1.000
_cell.length_c   1.000
_cell.angle_alpha   90.00
_cell.angle_beta   90.00
_cell.angle_gamma   90.00
#
_symmetry.space_group_name_H-M   'P 1'
#
loop_
_entity.id
_entity.type
_entity.pdbx_description
1 polymer ?
#
loop_
_entity_poly.entity_id
_entity_poly.type
_entity_poly.pdbx_seq_one_letter_code
_entity_poly.pdbx_strand_id
1 'polypeptide(L)'
;MSNWMPPPSSTTGAASSRSASPSKSSESPSLDAVRSPNARHVVQRQRRAQRLSEQDGIDLLKGMLLFVEDDDQPMLAVKAKQNLDKRYLPPPTDPAWVKEYGALEGPQPDQLFGYRHWKNSDSAATAFSTQQEYGLLSHAVAPAFHFPFMSAQWKSPKNNQTHFQARPQGARDGAVIVRYLHQFYADAGLVPTVKDTVHFSLTIDMESAHLFIHWEEFDQERPAYYMEPVMKTFLDNEQQVADLRYMMKNILAYAMGSRLANLRNAVEATQT
;
A
#
# COMPACT_ATOMS: atom_id res chain seq x y z
N MET A 1 -41.46 50.90 47.23
CA MET A 1 -41.33 49.90 46.15
C MET A 1 -40.01 49.17 46.34
N SER A 2 -40.11 47.89 46.70
CA SER A 2 -39.23 46.73 46.43
C SER A 2 -37.68 46.82 46.46
N ASN A 3 -37.08 46.04 47.39
CA ASN A 3 -35.90 45.10 47.34
C ASN A 3 -34.75 45.34 46.31
N TRP A 4 -33.45 45.10 46.58
CA TRP A 4 -32.79 43.79 46.82
C TRP A 4 -31.23 43.96 46.96
N MET A 5 -30.52 42.86 47.30
CA MET A 5 -29.13 42.70 47.81
C MET A 5 -27.93 43.04 46.89
N PRO A 6 -26.67 43.00 47.41
CA PRO A 6 -25.76 41.83 47.22
C PRO A 6 -24.94 41.37 48.47
N PRO A 7 -24.19 40.23 48.42
CA PRO A 7 -23.75 39.41 49.57
C PRO A 7 -22.23 39.49 49.93
N PRO A 8 -21.74 38.74 50.96
CA PRO A 8 -20.38 38.81 51.53
C PRO A 8 -19.52 37.52 51.38
N SER A 9 -18.19 37.60 51.61
CA SER A 9 -17.27 36.52 52.09
C SER A 9 -15.80 36.99 51.95
N SER A 10 -14.87 37.04 52.92
CA SER A 10 -14.42 36.20 54.05
C SER A 10 -13.13 35.38 53.76
N THR A 11 -12.04 35.84 54.37
CA THR A 11 -11.00 35.13 55.15
C THR A 11 -10.05 34.10 54.51
N THR A 12 -8.77 34.32 54.84
CA THR A 12 -7.56 33.50 54.68
C THR A 12 -7.52 32.29 55.61
N GLY A 13 -6.93 31.17 55.15
CA GLY A 13 -6.70 29.98 55.97
C GLY A 13 -5.77 28.93 55.35
N ALA A 14 -4.64 28.73 56.02
CA ALA A 14 -3.88 27.49 56.29
C ALA A 14 -3.41 26.54 55.16
N ALA A 15 -2.12 26.19 55.29
CA ALA A 15 -1.41 25.12 54.60
C ALA A 15 -1.81 23.72 55.11
N SER A 16 -1.80 22.72 54.20
CA SER A 16 -1.60 21.32 54.55
C SER A 16 -1.06 20.50 53.37
N SER A 17 -0.16 19.59 53.71
CA SER A 17 0.69 18.70 52.92
C SER A 17 -0.02 17.75 51.96
N ARG A 18 0.64 17.40 50.84
CA ARG A 18 0.53 16.07 50.18
C ARG A 18 1.69 15.80 49.19
N SER A 19 2.47 14.77 49.54
CA SER A 19 3.07 13.74 48.67
C SER A 19 3.36 14.09 47.20
N ALA A 20 4.63 14.33 46.87
CA ALA A 20 5.12 14.25 45.49
C ALA A 20 5.45 12.79 45.15
N SER A 21 4.61 12.17 44.32
CA SER A 21 4.93 10.92 43.62
C SER A 21 6.01 11.20 42.56
N PRO A 22 6.97 10.30 42.32
CA PRO A 22 7.95 10.50 41.26
C PRO A 22 7.26 10.46 39.91
N SER A 23 7.45 11.52 39.13
CA SER A 23 7.06 11.59 37.72
C SER A 23 7.67 10.39 36.99
N LYS A 24 6.82 9.50 36.47
CA LYS A 24 7.22 8.54 35.45
C LYS A 24 7.75 9.36 34.28
N SER A 25 9.06 9.42 34.14
CA SER A 25 9.71 9.78 32.88
C SER A 25 9.09 8.89 31.81
N SER A 26 8.34 9.50 30.91
CA SER A 26 7.94 8.87 29.66
C SER A 26 9.24 8.59 28.90
N GLU A 27 9.79 7.40 29.09
CA GLU A 27 10.73 6.83 28.15
C GLU A 27 10.01 6.74 26.81
N SER A 28 10.30 7.70 25.94
CA SER A 28 10.20 7.50 24.50
C SER A 28 10.91 6.18 24.19
N PRO A 29 10.26 5.24 23.49
CA PRO A 29 10.92 3.97 23.17
C PRO A 29 12.22 4.29 22.45
N SER A 30 13.34 3.80 22.99
CA SER A 30 14.65 4.00 22.40
C SER A 30 14.64 3.48 20.96
N LEU A 31 15.32 4.20 20.08
CA LEU A 31 15.55 3.86 18.66
C LEU A 31 16.36 2.57 18.46
N ASP A 32 16.58 1.76 19.51
CA ASP A 32 16.98 0.35 19.41
C ASP A 32 15.79 -0.53 18.98
N ALA A 33 15.08 0.00 17.98
CA ALA A 33 13.97 -0.56 17.25
C ALA A 33 14.18 -2.05 17.00
N VAL A 34 13.10 -2.81 17.21
CA VAL A 34 12.94 -4.22 16.84
C VAL A 34 13.73 -4.53 15.56
N ARG A 35 14.92 -5.11 15.70
CA ARG A 35 15.73 -5.53 14.55
C ARG A 35 14.91 -6.55 13.79
N SER A 36 14.40 -6.18 12.63
CA SER A 36 13.69 -7.10 11.73
C SER A 36 14.67 -8.20 11.31
N PRO A 37 14.54 -9.47 11.76
CA PRO A 37 15.48 -10.53 11.39
C PRO A 37 15.55 -10.73 9.87
N ASN A 38 14.40 -10.51 9.21
CA ASN A 38 14.26 -10.52 7.76
C ASN A 38 15.08 -9.41 7.07
N ALA A 39 15.33 -8.27 7.71
CA ALA A 39 16.17 -7.21 7.14
C ALA A 39 17.64 -7.67 7.07
N ARG A 40 18.16 -8.24 8.15
CA ARG A 40 19.49 -8.86 8.18
C ARG A 40 19.62 -9.97 7.14
N HIS A 41 18.60 -10.80 7.01
CA HIS A 41 18.56 -11.89 6.05
C HIS A 41 18.57 -11.44 4.58
N VAL A 42 17.93 -10.30 4.26
CA VAL A 42 18.02 -9.66 2.94
C VAL A 42 19.45 -9.22 2.68
N VAL A 43 20.08 -8.47 3.59
CA VAL A 43 21.46 -7.99 3.45
C VAL A 43 22.45 -9.15 3.21
N GLN A 44 22.31 -10.24 3.97
CA GLN A 44 23.16 -11.43 3.81
C GLN A 44 23.03 -12.11 2.44
N ARG A 45 21.87 -12.00 1.79
CA ARG A 45 21.57 -12.67 0.50
C ARG A 45 21.66 -11.73 -0.71
N GLN A 46 21.67 -10.42 -0.47
CA GLN A 46 21.65 -9.37 -1.49
C GLN A 46 22.74 -9.55 -2.57
N ARG A 47 24.00 -9.72 -2.15
CA ARG A 47 25.13 -9.90 -3.09
C ARG A 47 24.99 -11.16 -3.97
N ARG A 48 24.34 -12.20 -3.45
CA ARG A 48 24.04 -13.41 -4.22
C ARG A 48 22.91 -13.12 -5.22
N ALA A 49 21.84 -12.44 -4.78
CA ALA A 49 20.70 -12.09 -5.64
C ALA A 49 21.11 -11.29 -6.89
N GLN A 50 22.03 -10.33 -6.75
CA GLN A 50 22.55 -9.55 -7.88
C GLN A 50 23.18 -10.40 -9.01
N ARG A 51 23.69 -11.60 -8.69
CA ARG A 51 24.37 -12.49 -9.65
C ARG A 51 23.43 -13.52 -10.26
N LEU A 52 22.17 -13.52 -9.86
CA LEU A 52 21.17 -14.50 -10.26
C LEU A 52 20.28 -13.96 -11.39
N SER A 53 19.52 -14.86 -12.02
CA SER A 53 18.45 -14.43 -12.93
C SER A 53 17.38 -13.64 -12.16
N GLU A 54 16.50 -12.92 -12.86
CA GLU A 54 15.39 -12.19 -12.22
C GLU A 54 14.55 -13.12 -11.33
N GLN A 55 14.13 -14.27 -11.85
CA GLN A 55 13.30 -15.23 -11.12
C GLN A 55 14.02 -15.83 -9.92
N ASP A 56 15.28 -16.26 -10.08
CA ASP A 56 16.07 -16.81 -8.97
C ASP A 56 16.35 -15.76 -7.87
N GLY A 57 16.54 -14.49 -8.26
CA GLY A 57 16.70 -13.38 -7.32
C GLY A 57 15.41 -13.06 -6.57
N ILE A 58 14.26 -13.08 -7.27
CA ILE A 58 12.92 -12.97 -6.69
C ILE A 58 12.73 -14.09 -5.65
N ASP A 59 12.99 -15.35 -6.02
CA ASP A 59 12.81 -16.49 -5.12
C ASP A 59 13.74 -16.43 -3.90
N LEU A 60 14.93 -15.85 -4.05
CA LEU A 60 15.87 -15.67 -2.95
C LEU A 60 15.47 -14.54 -1.98
N LEU A 61 14.82 -13.47 -2.45
CA LEU A 61 14.59 -12.26 -1.64
C LEU A 61 13.13 -12.00 -1.27
N LYS A 62 12.16 -12.42 -2.09
CA LYS A 62 10.75 -11.98 -1.98
C LYS A 62 10.14 -12.23 -0.60
N GLY A 63 10.41 -13.39 -0.01
CA GLY A 63 9.82 -13.81 1.26
C GLY A 63 10.18 -12.85 2.40
N MET A 64 11.47 -12.58 2.51
CA MET A 64 12.05 -11.74 3.56
C MET A 64 11.94 -10.25 3.25
N LEU A 65 11.92 -9.84 1.99
CA LEU A 65 11.79 -8.42 1.63
C LEU A 65 10.33 -7.97 1.70
N LEU A 66 9.41 -8.70 1.07
CA LEU A 66 8.03 -8.28 0.88
C LEU A 66 7.06 -8.72 2.00
N PHE A 67 7.59 -9.06 3.18
CA PHE A 67 6.83 -9.53 4.36
C PHE A 67 5.83 -10.66 4.06
N VAL A 68 6.08 -11.44 3.00
CA VAL A 68 5.30 -12.63 2.64
C VAL A 68 5.51 -13.75 3.67
N GLU A 69 6.66 -13.76 4.33
CA GLU A 69 7.00 -14.71 5.41
C GLU A 69 6.67 -14.17 6.81
N ASP A 70 6.13 -12.96 6.92
CA ASP A 70 5.65 -12.43 8.19
C ASP A 70 4.26 -13.06 8.51
N ASP A 71 3.79 -12.94 9.76
CA ASP A 71 2.57 -13.56 10.35
C ASP A 71 1.41 -13.85 9.38
N ASP A 72 0.63 -14.91 9.63
CA ASP A 72 -0.53 -15.26 8.80
C ASP A 72 -1.53 -14.10 8.75
N GLN A 73 -1.60 -13.46 7.59
CA GLN A 73 -2.57 -12.43 7.25
C GLN A 73 -3.69 -13.10 6.44
N PRO A 74 -4.76 -13.60 7.08
CA PRO A 74 -5.75 -14.45 6.42
C PRO A 74 -6.48 -13.72 5.29
N MET A 75 -6.63 -12.40 5.38
CA MET A 75 -7.27 -11.57 4.35
C MET A 75 -6.32 -11.14 3.23
N LEU A 76 -5.01 -11.33 3.38
CA LEU A 76 -4.02 -10.90 2.39
C LEU A 76 -3.83 -11.97 1.32
N ALA A 77 -3.78 -11.57 0.06
CA ALA A 77 -3.29 -12.38 -1.03
C ALA A 77 -2.09 -11.69 -1.68
N VAL A 78 -1.03 -12.46 -1.93
CA VAL A 78 0.11 -12.07 -2.74
C VAL A 78 0.22 -13.07 -3.88
N LYS A 79 0.11 -12.60 -5.13
CA LYS A 79 0.27 -13.46 -6.30
C LYS A 79 1.23 -12.84 -7.30
N ALA A 80 1.97 -13.72 -7.96
CA ALA A 80 2.88 -13.34 -9.01
C ALA A 80 2.16 -13.17 -10.35
N LYS A 81 2.69 -12.30 -11.21
CA LYS A 81 2.39 -12.21 -12.65
C LYS A 81 0.89 -12.15 -12.98
N GLN A 82 0.13 -11.40 -12.18
CA GLN A 82 -1.30 -11.20 -12.44
C GLN A 82 -1.48 -10.16 -13.56
N ASN A 83 -2.19 -10.53 -14.63
CA ASN A 83 -2.61 -9.56 -15.64
C ASN A 83 -3.67 -8.64 -15.02
N LEU A 84 -3.44 -7.33 -15.06
CA LEU A 84 -4.51 -6.39 -14.75
C LEU A 84 -5.38 -6.18 -15.99
N ASP A 85 -6.66 -5.91 -15.76
CA ASP A 85 -7.63 -5.70 -16.82
C ASP A 85 -7.34 -4.40 -17.59
N LYS A 86 -7.15 -4.55 -18.91
CA LYS A 86 -6.84 -3.46 -19.84
C LYS A 86 -7.97 -2.43 -19.96
N ARG A 87 -9.20 -2.75 -19.55
CA ARG A 87 -10.32 -1.80 -19.51
C ARG A 87 -10.00 -0.58 -18.63
N TYR A 88 -9.14 -0.75 -17.63
CA TYR A 88 -8.69 0.30 -16.73
C TYR A 88 -7.34 0.93 -17.14
N LEU A 89 -6.79 0.65 -18.33
CA LEU A 89 -5.65 1.42 -18.84
C LEU A 89 -6.07 2.88 -19.08
N PRO A 90 -5.34 3.89 -18.58
CA PRO A 90 -5.61 5.28 -18.95
C PRO A 90 -5.69 5.44 -20.47
N PRO A 91 -6.63 6.27 -20.98
CA PRO A 91 -6.69 6.55 -22.40
C PRO A 91 -5.37 7.22 -22.84
N PRO A 92 -4.92 6.97 -24.09
CA PRO A 92 -3.75 7.66 -24.62
C PRO A 92 -4.01 9.17 -24.64
N THR A 93 -3.02 9.95 -24.22
CA THR A 93 -3.08 11.42 -24.26
C THR A 93 -3.19 11.94 -25.69
N ASP A 94 -2.54 11.25 -26.63
CA ASP A 94 -2.55 11.54 -28.06
C ASP A 94 -2.77 10.25 -28.87
N PRO A 95 -3.86 10.14 -29.65
CA PRO A 95 -4.09 9.00 -30.54
C PRO A 95 -3.00 8.78 -31.59
N ALA A 96 -2.25 9.82 -31.97
CA ALA A 96 -1.13 9.70 -32.92
C ALA A 96 0.00 8.83 -32.35
N TRP A 97 0.24 8.89 -31.03
CA TRP A 97 1.23 8.04 -30.36
C TRP A 97 0.91 6.56 -30.49
N VAL A 98 -0.37 6.17 -30.41
CA VAL A 98 -0.77 4.77 -30.57
C VAL A 98 -0.50 4.28 -31.99
N LYS A 99 -0.65 5.16 -32.99
CA LYS A 99 -0.35 4.83 -34.39
C LYS A 99 1.15 4.65 -34.62
N GLU A 100 1.99 5.44 -33.96
CA GLU A 100 3.45 5.43 -34.14
C GLU A 100 4.15 4.34 -33.32
N TYR A 101 3.75 4.15 -32.06
CA TYR A 101 4.43 3.28 -31.10
C TYR A 101 3.64 2.03 -30.70
N GLY A 102 2.39 1.91 -31.15
CA GLY A 102 1.49 0.81 -30.79
C GLY A 102 0.73 1.05 -29.49
N ALA A 103 -0.14 0.09 -29.14
CA ALA A 103 -0.90 0.14 -27.90
C ALA A 103 0.00 -0.16 -26.69
N LEU A 104 -0.35 0.41 -25.53
CA LEU A 104 0.30 0.07 -24.26
C LEU A 104 0.21 -1.43 -24.00
N GLU A 105 1.32 -2.02 -23.59
CA GLU A 105 1.34 -3.42 -23.15
C GLU A 105 0.40 -3.64 -21.96
N GLY A 106 -0.01 -4.89 -21.77
CA GLY A 106 -0.78 -5.28 -20.59
C GLY A 106 0.02 -4.99 -19.31
N PRO A 107 -0.58 -4.32 -18.31
CA PRO A 107 -0.01 -4.24 -16.97
C PRO A 107 0.05 -5.63 -16.34
N GLN A 108 1.24 -6.02 -15.87
CA GLN A 108 1.47 -7.30 -15.22
C GLN A 108 2.59 -7.13 -14.18
N PRO A 109 2.23 -6.81 -12.92
CA PRO A 109 3.18 -6.79 -11.83
C PRO A 109 3.82 -8.15 -11.59
N ASP A 110 5.10 -8.15 -11.22
CA ASP A 110 5.78 -9.38 -10.81
C ASP A 110 5.21 -9.93 -9.51
N GLN A 111 4.83 -9.05 -8.59
CA GLN A 111 4.05 -9.37 -7.40
C GLN A 111 2.93 -8.34 -7.23
N LEU A 112 1.77 -8.82 -6.79
CA LEU A 112 0.61 -7.97 -6.54
C LEU A 112 -0.09 -8.40 -5.26
N PHE A 113 -0.40 -7.41 -4.43
CA PHE A 113 -0.97 -7.53 -3.09
C PHE A 113 -2.40 -7.00 -3.13
N GLY A 114 -3.32 -7.81 -2.65
CA GLY A 114 -4.74 -7.46 -2.58
C GLY A 114 -5.47 -8.30 -1.53
N TYR A 115 -6.79 -8.17 -1.50
CA TYR A 115 -7.63 -8.91 -0.57
C TYR A 115 -8.01 -10.28 -1.12
N ARG A 116 -7.75 -11.32 -0.35
CA ARG A 116 -7.96 -12.72 -0.71
C ARG A 116 -9.43 -12.99 -1.04
N HIS A 117 -9.65 -13.63 -2.18
CA HIS A 117 -10.95 -14.17 -2.58
C HIS A 117 -11.27 -15.42 -1.75
N TRP A 118 -12.53 -15.59 -1.32
CA TRP A 118 -13.02 -16.76 -0.57
C TRP A 118 -12.64 -18.11 -1.20
N LYS A 119 -12.65 -18.22 -2.53
CA LYS A 119 -12.28 -19.46 -3.25
C LYS A 119 -10.82 -19.88 -3.06
N ASN A 120 -9.99 -18.92 -2.66
CA ASN A 120 -8.56 -19.10 -2.42
C ASN A 120 -8.24 -19.07 -0.92
N SER A 121 -9.25 -19.17 -0.05
CA SER A 121 -9.10 -19.11 1.41
C SER A 121 -9.63 -20.40 2.06
N ASP A 122 -8.76 -21.09 2.78
CA ASP A 122 -9.17 -22.12 3.75
C ASP A 122 -9.56 -21.49 5.10
N SER A 123 -9.37 -20.17 5.25
CA SER A 123 -9.72 -19.40 6.44
C SER A 123 -11.13 -18.81 6.34
N ALA A 124 -11.86 -18.83 7.46
CA ALA A 124 -13.15 -18.16 7.61
C ALA A 124 -13.05 -16.62 7.60
N ALA A 125 -11.84 -16.06 7.74
CA ALA A 125 -11.62 -14.61 7.76
C ALA A 125 -11.30 -14.08 6.36
N THR A 126 -12.34 -13.74 5.59
CA THR A 126 -12.22 -13.04 4.30
C THR A 126 -12.45 -11.54 4.45
N ALA A 127 -11.91 -10.75 3.52
CA ALA A 127 -12.09 -9.30 3.52
C ALA A 127 -13.54 -8.88 3.24
N PHE A 128 -14.25 -9.67 2.44
CA PHE A 128 -15.63 -9.43 2.03
C PHE A 128 -16.47 -10.68 2.29
N SER A 129 -17.77 -10.50 2.53
CA SER A 129 -18.70 -11.64 2.61
C SER A 129 -18.82 -12.33 1.25
N THR A 130 -19.28 -13.58 1.23
CA THR A 130 -19.50 -14.32 -0.02
C THR A 130 -20.43 -13.56 -0.98
N GLN A 131 -21.50 -12.93 -0.47
CA GLN A 131 -22.42 -12.10 -1.27
C GLN A 131 -21.73 -10.85 -1.83
N GLN A 132 -20.91 -10.19 -1.01
CA GLN A 132 -20.08 -9.07 -1.46
C GLN A 132 -19.15 -9.49 -2.60
N GLU A 133 -18.44 -10.61 -2.45
CA GLU A 133 -17.52 -11.12 -3.48
C GLU A 133 -18.20 -11.48 -4.79
N TYR A 134 -19.44 -12.01 -4.78
CA TYR A 134 -20.19 -12.25 -6.01
C TYR A 134 -20.48 -10.96 -6.79
N GLY A 135 -20.87 -9.89 -6.10
CA GLY A 135 -21.08 -8.57 -6.74
C GLY A 135 -19.79 -7.92 -7.26
N LEU A 136 -18.64 -8.31 -6.72
CA LEU A 136 -17.33 -7.81 -7.14
C LEU A 136 -16.79 -8.45 -8.42
N LEU A 137 -17.36 -9.58 -8.88
CA LEU A 137 -16.83 -10.30 -10.04
C LEU A 137 -16.86 -9.46 -11.33
N SER A 138 -17.85 -8.57 -11.50
CA SER A 138 -17.93 -7.66 -12.65
C SER A 138 -16.92 -6.51 -12.59
N HIS A 139 -16.39 -6.21 -11.40
CA HIS A 139 -15.44 -5.13 -11.12
C HIS A 139 -14.01 -5.66 -10.86
N ALA A 140 -13.72 -6.91 -11.21
CA ALA A 140 -12.39 -7.46 -10.95
C ALA A 140 -11.32 -6.81 -11.84
N VAL A 141 -10.32 -6.17 -11.23
CA VAL A 141 -9.13 -5.68 -11.93
C VAL A 141 -8.10 -6.78 -12.16
N ALA A 142 -8.10 -7.83 -11.34
CA ALA A 142 -7.24 -9.00 -11.44
C ALA A 142 -8.04 -10.25 -11.02
N PRO A 143 -7.72 -11.44 -11.56
CA PRO A 143 -8.55 -12.64 -11.34
C PRO A 143 -8.41 -13.25 -9.93
N ALA A 144 -7.30 -13.02 -9.23
CA ALA A 144 -6.96 -13.79 -8.03
C ALA A 144 -7.28 -13.10 -6.69
N PHE A 145 -7.63 -11.81 -6.68
CA PHE A 145 -7.97 -11.04 -5.49
C PHE A 145 -8.71 -9.75 -5.82
N HIS A 146 -9.33 -9.17 -4.80
CA HIS A 146 -10.02 -7.89 -4.87
C HIS A 146 -9.09 -6.73 -4.47
N PHE A 147 -9.38 -5.55 -5.00
CA PHE A 147 -8.80 -4.26 -4.61
C PHE A 147 -7.30 -4.28 -4.27
N PRO A 148 -6.43 -4.39 -5.29
CA PRO A 148 -5.00 -4.33 -5.06
C PRO A 148 -4.61 -3.02 -4.35
N PHE A 149 -3.60 -3.09 -3.50
CA PHE A 149 -3.11 -1.93 -2.73
C PHE A 149 -1.59 -1.77 -2.79
N MET A 150 -0.87 -2.82 -3.19
CA MET A 150 0.58 -2.73 -3.41
C MET A 150 1.01 -3.64 -4.57
N SER A 151 1.97 -3.20 -5.38
CA SER A 151 2.59 -4.03 -6.43
C SER A 151 4.12 -3.98 -6.35
N ALA A 152 4.80 -4.94 -6.97
CA ALA A 152 6.25 -4.91 -7.12
C ALA A 152 6.68 -5.31 -8.54
N GLN A 153 7.67 -4.60 -9.05
CA GLN A 153 8.39 -4.88 -10.29
C GLN A 153 9.86 -5.16 -9.93
N TRP A 154 10.32 -6.34 -10.31
CA TRP A 154 11.67 -6.81 -10.09
C TRP A 154 12.45 -6.75 -11.40
N LYS A 155 13.75 -6.55 -11.27
CA LYS A 155 14.71 -6.57 -12.36
C LYS A 155 16.00 -7.19 -11.84
N SER A 156 16.78 -7.79 -12.73
CA SER A 156 18.10 -8.32 -12.37
C SER A 156 19.22 -7.60 -13.12
N PRO A 157 20.27 -7.16 -12.41
CA PRO A 157 21.42 -6.51 -13.05
C PRO A 157 22.19 -7.50 -13.92
N LYS A 158 22.07 -8.82 -13.69
CA LYS A 158 22.64 -9.87 -14.56
C LYS A 158 22.21 -9.73 -16.03
N ASN A 159 21.01 -9.21 -16.26
CA ASN A 159 20.43 -9.02 -17.59
C ASN A 159 20.46 -7.55 -18.04
N ASN A 160 21.31 -6.70 -17.43
CA ASN A 160 21.35 -5.25 -17.65
C ASN A 160 20.00 -4.55 -17.43
N GLN A 161 19.18 -5.10 -16.51
CA GLN A 161 17.91 -4.53 -16.12
C GLN A 161 18.04 -3.79 -14.79
N THR A 162 17.39 -2.64 -14.68
CA THR A 162 17.50 -1.71 -13.56
C THR A 162 16.14 -1.08 -13.26
N HIS A 163 16.10 -0.17 -12.29
CA HIS A 163 14.94 0.71 -12.07
C HIS A 163 14.49 1.46 -13.32
N PHE A 164 15.36 1.72 -14.30
CA PHE A 164 14.98 2.40 -15.54
C PHE A 164 13.87 1.66 -16.28
N GLN A 165 13.94 0.32 -16.32
CA GLN A 165 12.90 -0.52 -16.94
C GLN A 165 11.72 -0.76 -15.98
N ALA A 166 11.98 -0.93 -14.68
CA ALA A 166 10.92 -1.23 -13.70
C ALA A 166 9.97 -0.04 -13.46
N ARG A 167 10.47 1.20 -13.48
CA ARG A 167 9.68 2.40 -13.22
C ARG A 167 8.51 2.61 -14.17
N PRO A 168 8.68 2.60 -15.51
CA PRO A 168 7.54 2.74 -16.42
C PRO A 168 6.55 1.57 -16.31
N GLN A 169 7.02 0.35 -16.01
CA GLN A 169 6.13 -0.79 -15.74
C GLN A 169 5.30 -0.54 -14.46
N GLY A 170 5.95 -0.11 -13.37
CA GLY A 170 5.29 0.23 -12.12
C GLY A 170 4.32 1.42 -12.25
N ALA A 171 4.63 2.42 -13.06
CA ALA A 171 3.75 3.54 -13.37
C ALA A 171 2.49 3.08 -14.10
N ARG A 172 2.65 2.21 -15.10
CA ARG A 172 1.54 1.62 -15.85
C ARG A 172 0.64 0.78 -14.94
N ASP A 173 1.22 -0.06 -14.09
CA ASP A 173 0.47 -0.87 -13.14
C ASP A 173 -0.31 0.01 -12.14
N GLY A 174 0.35 1.02 -11.58
CA GLY A 174 -0.26 1.93 -10.61
C GLY A 174 -1.40 2.75 -11.19
N ALA A 175 -1.22 3.32 -12.40
CA ALA A 175 -2.27 4.09 -13.06
C ALA A 175 -3.53 3.25 -13.34
N VAL A 176 -3.35 1.97 -13.71
CA VAL A 176 -4.47 1.03 -13.93
C VAL A 176 -5.22 0.77 -12.63
N ILE A 177 -4.53 0.56 -11.53
CA ILE A 177 -5.14 0.28 -10.21
C ILE A 177 -5.85 1.51 -9.66
N VAL A 178 -5.23 2.69 -9.78
CA VAL A 178 -5.83 3.97 -9.34
C VAL A 178 -7.11 4.25 -10.13
N ARG A 179 -7.06 4.14 -11.47
CA ARG A 179 -8.24 4.33 -12.33
C ARG A 179 -9.35 3.35 -11.99
N TYR A 180 -9.00 2.08 -11.75
CA TYR A 180 -9.95 1.06 -11.31
C TYR A 180 -10.65 1.46 -10.02
N LEU A 181 -9.91 1.91 -9.00
CA LEU A 181 -10.50 2.31 -7.73
C LEU A 181 -11.41 3.53 -7.89
N HIS A 182 -10.98 4.53 -8.67
CA HIS A 182 -11.82 5.69 -8.97
C HIS A 182 -13.13 5.29 -9.64
N GLN A 183 -13.06 4.44 -10.67
CA GLN A 183 -14.26 3.94 -11.35
C GLN A 183 -15.17 3.17 -10.39
N PHE A 184 -14.60 2.30 -9.55
CA PHE A 184 -15.38 1.51 -8.59
C PHE A 184 -16.14 2.38 -7.59
N TYR A 185 -15.49 3.41 -7.01
CA TYR A 185 -16.18 4.34 -6.12
C TYR A 185 -17.23 5.18 -6.85
N ALA A 186 -16.95 5.60 -8.09
CA ALA A 186 -17.92 6.34 -8.90
C ALA A 186 -19.16 5.49 -9.22
N ASP A 187 -18.97 4.21 -9.55
CA ASP A 187 -20.05 3.23 -9.78
C ASP A 187 -20.88 3.00 -8.50
N ALA A 188 -20.26 3.15 -7.32
CA ALA A 188 -20.92 3.14 -6.01
C ALA A 188 -21.67 4.45 -5.68
N GLY A 189 -21.65 5.45 -6.56
CA GLY A 189 -22.23 6.77 -6.30
C GLY A 189 -21.44 7.60 -5.27
N LEU A 190 -20.17 7.25 -5.02
CA LEU A 190 -19.31 7.90 -4.04
C LEU A 190 -18.25 8.76 -4.74
N VAL A 191 -17.87 9.86 -4.08
CA VAL A 191 -16.73 10.67 -4.51
C VAL A 191 -15.51 10.23 -3.70
N PRO A 192 -14.55 9.48 -4.28
CA PRO A 192 -13.39 9.02 -3.55
C PRO A 192 -12.44 10.18 -3.23
N THR A 193 -11.77 10.09 -2.09
CA THR A 193 -10.59 10.90 -1.79
C THR A 193 -9.33 10.23 -2.37
N VAL A 194 -8.24 10.98 -2.48
CA VAL A 194 -6.93 10.42 -2.87
C VAL A 194 -6.52 9.23 -1.99
N LYS A 195 -6.85 9.25 -0.69
CA LYS A 195 -6.54 8.13 0.20
C LYS A 195 -7.28 6.86 -0.24
N ASP A 196 -8.54 6.99 -0.62
CA ASP A 196 -9.38 5.85 -1.00
C ASP A 196 -8.85 5.13 -2.24
N THR A 197 -8.21 5.86 -3.15
CA THR A 197 -7.78 5.37 -4.47
C THR A 197 -6.27 5.22 -4.64
N VAL A 198 -5.47 5.63 -3.64
CA VAL A 198 -4.01 5.52 -3.70
C VAL A 198 -3.56 4.09 -3.94
N HIS A 199 -2.45 3.92 -4.67
CA HIS A 199 -1.75 2.64 -4.80
C HIS A 199 -0.28 2.81 -4.45
N PHE A 200 0.36 1.77 -3.94
CA PHE A 200 1.80 1.76 -3.67
C PHE A 200 2.52 0.78 -4.60
N SER A 201 3.70 1.12 -5.09
CA SER A 201 4.51 0.15 -5.83
C SER A 201 5.96 0.13 -5.40
N LEU A 202 6.60 -1.01 -5.60
CA LEU A 202 8.03 -1.18 -5.45
C LEU A 202 8.67 -1.44 -6.81
N THR A 203 9.80 -0.79 -7.06
CA THR A 203 10.75 -1.25 -8.06
C THR A 203 11.97 -1.80 -7.34
N ILE A 204 12.47 -2.96 -7.77
CA ILE A 204 13.57 -3.68 -7.11
C ILE A 204 14.53 -4.16 -8.19
N ASP A 205 15.82 -3.83 -8.08
CA ASP A 205 16.85 -4.28 -9.03
C ASP A 205 17.93 -5.16 -8.37
N MET A 206 17.57 -5.83 -7.27
CA MET A 206 18.45 -6.67 -6.42
C MET A 206 19.60 -5.90 -5.73
N GLU A 207 19.87 -4.65 -6.09
CA GLU A 207 20.77 -3.74 -5.38
C GLU A 207 20.00 -2.81 -4.44
N SER A 208 18.90 -2.28 -4.94
CA SER A 208 18.09 -1.29 -4.26
C SER A 208 16.60 -1.53 -4.51
N ALA A 209 15.79 -0.98 -3.62
CA ALA A 209 14.35 -0.96 -3.70
C ALA A 209 13.84 0.48 -3.60
N HIS A 210 12.94 0.87 -4.49
CA HIS A 210 12.30 2.18 -4.47
C HIS A 210 10.79 2.00 -4.27
N LEU A 211 10.27 2.56 -3.19
CA LEU A 211 8.85 2.61 -2.89
C LEU A 211 8.25 3.87 -3.51
N PHE A 212 7.13 3.72 -4.18
CA PHE A 212 6.39 4.78 -4.84
C PHE A 212 4.94 4.82 -4.35
N ILE A 213 4.37 6.02 -4.39
CA ILE A 213 2.95 6.28 -4.23
C ILE A 213 2.37 6.70 -5.58
N HIS A 214 1.14 6.26 -5.86
CA HIS A 214 0.41 6.54 -7.09
C HIS A 214 -0.95 7.13 -6.75
N TRP A 215 -1.34 8.17 -7.47
CA TRP A 215 -2.64 8.80 -7.32
C TRP A 215 -3.10 9.47 -8.62
N GLU A 216 -4.35 9.88 -8.64
CA GLU A 216 -4.97 10.63 -9.74
C GLU A 216 -5.28 12.05 -9.28
N GLU A 217 -5.03 13.01 -10.15
CA GLU A 217 -5.56 14.37 -10.04
C GLU A 217 -6.26 14.74 -11.34
N PHE A 218 -7.15 15.74 -11.28
CA PHE A 218 -7.76 16.29 -12.49
C PHE A 218 -6.93 17.46 -12.99
N ASP A 219 -6.29 17.29 -14.15
CA ASP A 219 -5.59 18.35 -14.88
C ASP A 219 -6.38 18.66 -16.16
N GLN A 220 -6.80 19.92 -16.32
CA GLN A 220 -7.44 20.43 -17.55
C GLN A 220 -8.52 19.48 -18.14
N GLU A 221 -9.52 19.12 -17.31
CA GLU A 221 -10.66 18.26 -17.67
C GLU A 221 -10.34 16.78 -17.92
N ARG A 222 -9.11 16.32 -17.70
CA ARG A 222 -8.72 14.92 -17.84
C ARG A 222 -8.05 14.37 -16.57
N PRO A 223 -8.23 13.08 -16.27
CA PRO A 223 -7.51 12.46 -15.19
C PRO A 223 -6.03 12.32 -15.56
N ALA A 224 -5.16 12.85 -14.71
CA ALA A 224 -3.71 12.71 -14.77
C ALA A 224 -3.26 11.76 -13.66
N TYR A 225 -2.39 10.82 -14.01
CA TYR A 225 -1.92 9.76 -13.09
C TYR A 225 -0.48 10.03 -12.70
N TYR A 226 -0.25 10.22 -11.41
CA TYR A 226 1.03 10.57 -10.84
C TYR A 226 1.68 9.39 -10.15
N MET A 227 3.01 9.38 -10.14
CA MET A 227 3.85 8.41 -9.45
C MET A 227 5.07 9.13 -8.88
N GLU A 228 5.26 9.08 -7.56
CA GLU A 228 6.41 9.70 -6.90
C GLU A 228 7.13 8.77 -5.94
N PRO A 229 8.48 8.82 -5.88
CA PRO A 229 9.25 8.02 -4.95
C PRO A 229 9.07 8.55 -3.53
N VAL A 230 8.61 7.71 -2.61
CA VAL A 230 8.49 8.04 -1.18
C VAL A 230 9.70 7.57 -0.37
N MET A 231 10.38 6.52 -0.84
CA MET A 231 11.57 5.97 -0.17
C MET A 231 12.47 5.25 -1.17
N LYS A 232 13.78 5.40 -0.99
CA LYS A 232 14.80 4.63 -1.72
C LYS A 232 15.69 3.92 -0.71
N THR A 233 15.96 2.65 -0.94
CA THR A 233 16.61 1.75 0.01
C THR A 233 17.69 0.96 -0.70
N PHE A 234 18.92 0.97 -0.19
CA PHE A 234 19.95 0.02 -0.59
C PHE A 234 19.77 -1.29 0.19
N LEU A 235 19.75 -2.40 -0.53
CA LEU A 235 19.44 -3.71 0.06
C LEU A 235 20.62 -4.32 0.83
N ASP A 236 21.81 -3.72 0.77
CA ASP A 236 22.99 -4.09 1.56
C ASP A 236 23.07 -3.34 2.90
N ASN A 237 22.15 -2.41 3.16
CA ASN A 237 22.05 -1.65 4.40
C ASN A 237 20.89 -2.18 5.27
N GLU A 238 21.22 -2.83 6.39
CA GLU A 238 20.22 -3.46 7.27
C GLU A 238 19.20 -2.47 7.81
N GLN A 239 19.63 -1.25 8.17
CA GLN A 239 18.73 -0.23 8.70
C GLN A 239 17.74 0.24 7.63
N GLN A 240 18.22 0.55 6.42
CA GLN A 240 17.32 0.99 5.34
C GLN A 240 16.33 -0.11 4.95
N VAL A 241 16.76 -1.38 4.95
CA VAL A 241 15.84 -2.51 4.70
C VAL A 241 14.81 -2.64 5.83
N ALA A 242 15.22 -2.41 7.09
CA ALA A 242 14.30 -2.40 8.22
C ALA A 242 13.26 -1.26 8.10
N ASP A 243 13.70 -0.06 7.71
CA ASP A 243 12.83 1.11 7.52
C ASP A 243 11.83 0.89 6.37
N LEU A 244 12.29 0.32 5.26
CA LEU A 244 11.42 -0.05 4.14
C LEU A 244 10.35 -1.06 4.58
N ARG A 245 10.76 -2.12 5.28
CA ARG A 245 9.82 -3.13 5.79
C ARG A 245 8.83 -2.53 6.78
N TYR A 246 9.27 -1.59 7.62
CA TYR A 246 8.38 -0.86 8.52
C TYR A 246 7.34 -0.03 7.75
N MET A 247 7.77 0.71 6.72
CA MET A 247 6.86 1.46 5.86
C MET A 247 5.84 0.56 5.17
N MET A 248 6.25 -0.62 4.69
CA MET A 248 5.32 -1.53 4.05
C MET A 248 4.34 -2.17 5.04
N LYS A 249 4.74 -2.40 6.31
CA LYS A 249 3.81 -2.79 7.38
C LYS A 249 2.77 -1.70 7.65
N ASN A 250 3.14 -0.43 7.58
CA ASN A 250 2.18 0.67 7.69
C ASN A 250 1.20 0.70 6.50
N ILE A 251 1.68 0.42 5.27
CA ILE A 251 0.81 0.28 4.09
C ILE A 251 -0.17 -0.89 4.28
N LEU A 252 0.29 -2.03 4.79
CA LEU A 252 -0.56 -3.18 5.09
C LEU A 252 -1.60 -2.84 6.18
N ALA A 253 -1.19 -2.18 7.26
CA ALA A 253 -2.09 -1.75 8.32
C ALA A 253 -3.15 -0.76 7.81
N TYR A 254 -2.76 0.17 6.92
CA TYR A 254 -3.68 1.06 6.23
C TYR A 254 -4.68 0.28 5.35
N ALA A 255 -4.18 -0.68 4.57
CA ALA A 255 -5.01 -1.52 3.71
C ALA A 255 -6.04 -2.31 4.54
N MET A 256 -5.60 -3.01 5.58
CA MET A 256 -6.49 -3.83 6.43
C MET A 256 -7.39 -3.00 7.36
N GLY A 257 -7.07 -1.72 7.59
CA GLY A 257 -7.82 -0.81 8.44
C GLY A 257 -8.81 0.06 7.67
N SER A 258 -8.50 1.36 7.60
CA SER A 258 -9.42 2.37 7.04
C SER A 258 -9.76 2.13 5.57
N ARG A 259 -8.80 1.66 4.76
CA ARG A 259 -9.07 1.39 3.33
C ARG A 259 -10.10 0.28 3.17
N LEU A 260 -9.93 -0.84 3.88
CA LEU A 260 -10.89 -1.94 3.83
C LEU A 260 -12.27 -1.54 4.33
N ALA A 261 -12.36 -0.73 5.39
CA ALA A 261 -13.63 -0.20 5.87
C ALA A 261 -14.35 0.63 4.80
N ASN A 262 -13.64 1.53 4.12
CA ASN A 262 -14.21 2.36 3.06
C ASN A 262 -14.64 1.52 1.84
N LEU A 263 -13.83 0.51 1.47
CA LEU A 263 -14.17 -0.41 0.39
C LEU A 263 -15.43 -1.22 0.71
N ARG A 264 -15.60 -1.70 1.95
CA ARG A 264 -16.82 -2.41 2.36
C ARG A 264 -18.07 -1.54 2.21
N ASN A 265 -18.00 -0.29 2.66
CA ASN A 265 -19.10 0.67 2.50
C ASN A 265 -19.43 0.90 1.01
N ALA A 266 -18.41 1.03 0.16
CA ALA A 266 -18.61 1.20 -1.28
C ALA A 266 -19.21 -0.05 -1.95
N VAL A 267 -18.78 -1.26 -1.55
CA VAL A 267 -19.38 -2.50 -2.03
C VAL A 267 -20.86 -2.58 -1.66
N GLU A 268 -21.22 -2.23 -0.43
CA GLU A 268 -22.62 -2.21 0.00
C GLU A 268 -23.46 -1.26 -0.85
N ALA A 269 -22.92 -0.07 -1.18
CA ALA A 269 -23.60 0.90 -2.04
C ALA A 269 -23.76 0.44 -3.50
N THR A 270 -22.85 -0.39 -4.03
CA THR A 270 -23.00 -0.96 -5.40
C THR A 270 -24.04 -2.08 -5.50
N GLN A 271 -24.53 -2.60 -4.37
CA GLN A 271 -25.45 -3.74 -4.33
C GLN A 271 -26.92 -3.37 -4.08
N THR A 272 -27.20 -2.08 -3.87
CA THR A 272 -28.54 -1.49 -3.75
C THR A 272 -29.04 -0.98 -5.10
#